data_AF-A0A1A8SBV2-F1
#
_entry.id   AF-A0A1A8SBV2-F1
#
_cell.length_a   1.000
_cell.length_b   1.000
_cell.length_c   1.000
_cell.angle_alpha   90.00
_cell.angle_beta   90.00
_cell.angle_gamma   90.00
#
_symmetry.space_group_name_H-M   'P 1'
#
loop_
_entity.id
_entity.type
_entity.pdbx_description
1 polymer ?
#
loop_
_entity_poly.entity_id
_entity_poly.type
_entity_poly.pdbx_seq_one_letter_code
_entity_poly.pdbx_strand_id
1 'polypeptide(L)'
;HTKTFIHFEGRAYSYAEVDKRSNKVARALQAEAGLKQGDTVALFLPNEPSFVWVWLGLAKLGCPAALLNFNIRSKSLLHCFSCCGARVIITSPELQESVEEVLPTLKEEGIRVYLLSDSCSAEGISCLSNEIDKASDE
;
A
#
# COMPACT_ATOMS: atom_id res chain seq x y z
N HIS A 1 24.90 -5.24 8.69
CA HIS A 1 23.45 -5.05 8.52
C HIS A 1 22.92 -3.67 8.95
N THR A 2 23.75 -2.77 9.51
CA THR A 2 23.35 -1.43 10.00
C THR A 2 23.53 -0.29 8.99
N LYS A 3 23.90 -0.59 7.74
CA LYS A 3 24.11 0.44 6.70
C LYS A 3 22.78 1.13 6.39
N THR A 4 22.80 2.44 6.20
CA THR A 4 21.62 3.19 5.78
C THR A 4 21.19 2.78 4.38
N PHE A 5 19.88 2.60 4.20
CA PHE A 5 19.24 2.38 2.91
C PHE A 5 18.44 3.59 2.46
N ILE A 6 17.66 4.20 3.36
CA ILE A 6 16.79 5.36 3.08
C ILE A 6 17.17 6.51 4.02
N HIS A 7 17.26 7.72 3.47
CA HIS A 7 17.27 8.96 4.24
C HIS A 7 16.02 9.77 3.89
N PHE A 8 15.27 10.20 4.90
CA PHE A 8 14.06 10.98 4.73
C PHE A 8 13.85 11.89 5.94
N GLU A 9 13.65 13.19 5.70
CA GLU A 9 13.37 14.20 6.74
C GLU A 9 14.30 14.12 7.97
N GLY A 10 15.60 13.98 7.74
CA GLY A 10 16.60 13.90 8.81
C GLY A 10 16.66 12.55 9.54
N ARG A 11 15.80 11.59 9.19
CA ARG A 11 15.84 10.22 9.68
C ARG A 11 16.53 9.29 8.69
N ALA A 12 17.32 8.36 9.21
CA ALA A 12 17.92 7.27 8.46
C ALA A 12 17.18 5.96 8.78
N TYR A 13 16.92 5.15 7.75
CA TYR A 13 16.42 3.79 7.89
C TYR A 13 17.47 2.84 7.32
N SER A 14 17.89 1.88 8.13
CA SER A 14 18.85 0.85 7.73
C SER A 14 18.23 -0.22 6.85
N TYR A 15 19.07 -0.95 6.10
CA TYR A 15 18.61 -2.12 5.34
C TYR A 15 17.85 -3.13 6.21
N ALA A 16 18.33 -3.38 7.44
CA ALA A 16 17.69 -4.33 8.35
C ALA A 16 16.29 -3.87 8.80
N GLU A 17 16.11 -2.57 9.07
CA GLU A 17 14.80 -2.02 9.44
C GLU A 17 13.81 -2.07 8.28
N VAL A 18 14.27 -1.74 7.07
CA VAL A 18 13.42 -1.79 5.88
C VAL A 18 13.04 -3.22 5.54
N ASP A 19 13.97 -4.18 5.64
CA ASP A 19 13.69 -5.60 5.44
C ASP A 19 12.64 -6.11 6.43
N LYS A 20 12.81 -5.86 7.73
CA LYS A 20 11.83 -6.21 8.77
C LYS A 20 10.45 -5.62 8.50
N ARG A 21 10.38 -4.32 8.17
CA ARG A 21 9.11 -3.65 7.84
C ARG A 21 8.46 -4.26 6.61
N SER A 22 9.24 -4.59 5.58
CA SER A 22 8.71 -5.19 4.37
C SER A 22 8.22 -6.63 4.58
N ASN A 23 8.85 -7.42 5.47
CA ASN A 23 8.33 -8.73 5.88
C ASN A 23 6.96 -8.58 6.56
N LYS A 24 6.85 -7.63 7.49
CA LYS A 24 5.59 -7.32 8.17
C LYS A 24 4.47 -6.94 7.19
N VAL A 25 4.78 -6.06 6.22
CA VAL A 25 3.82 -5.68 5.17
C VAL A 25 3.38 -6.90 4.37
N ALA A 26 4.31 -7.74 3.91
CA ALA A 26 3.98 -8.94 3.15
C ALA A 26 3.00 -9.84 3.92
N ARG A 27 3.25 -10.08 5.21
CA ARG A 27 2.40 -10.93 6.05
C ARG A 27 1.02 -10.32 6.29
N ALA A 28 0.96 -9.03 6.63
CA ALA A 28 -0.31 -8.34 6.84
C ALA A 28 -1.17 -8.34 5.57
N LEU A 29 -0.58 -8.03 4.43
CA LEU A 29 -1.27 -8.05 3.13
C LEU A 29 -1.72 -9.46 2.72
N GLN A 30 -0.92 -10.49 3.01
CA GLN A 30 -1.34 -11.86 2.78
C GLN A 30 -2.53 -12.26 3.68
N ALA A 31 -2.54 -11.86 4.95
CA ALA A 31 -3.60 -12.19 5.90
C ALA A 31 -4.89 -11.41 5.62
N GLU A 32 -4.79 -10.08 5.47
CA GLU A 32 -5.95 -9.19 5.35
C GLU A 32 -6.51 -9.16 3.93
N ALA A 33 -5.61 -9.08 2.94
CA ALA A 33 -6.02 -8.98 1.54
C ALA A 33 -6.00 -10.34 0.83
N GLY A 34 -5.51 -11.42 1.45
CA GLY A 34 -5.49 -12.73 0.80
C GLY A 34 -4.68 -12.75 -0.49
N LEU A 35 -3.70 -11.84 -0.62
CA LEU A 35 -2.91 -11.67 -1.83
C LEU A 35 -2.05 -12.90 -2.13
N LYS A 36 -2.02 -13.28 -3.40
CA LYS A 36 -1.25 -14.40 -3.94
C LYS A 36 -0.27 -13.90 -4.99
N GLN A 37 0.76 -14.70 -5.24
CA GLN A 37 1.71 -14.43 -6.31
C GLN A 37 0.97 -14.19 -7.64
N GLY A 38 1.34 -13.11 -8.33
CA GLY A 38 0.72 -12.67 -9.57
C GLY A 38 -0.47 -11.71 -9.40
N ASP A 39 -1.02 -11.54 -8.19
CA ASP A 39 -2.04 -10.51 -7.95
C ASP A 39 -1.41 -9.11 -8.06
N THR A 40 -2.04 -8.23 -8.84
CA THR A 40 -1.59 -6.84 -8.99
C THR A 40 -2.17 -5.96 -7.89
N VAL A 41 -1.30 -5.15 -7.27
CA VAL A 41 -1.66 -4.19 -6.23
C VAL A 41 -1.27 -2.78 -6.69
N ALA A 42 -2.20 -1.85 -6.61
CA ALA A 42 -1.92 -0.45 -6.88
C ALA A 42 -1.38 0.24 -5.62
N LEU A 43 -0.27 0.94 -5.77
CA LEU A 43 0.28 1.83 -4.75
C LEU A 43 -0.07 3.27 -5.11
N PHE A 44 -0.96 3.86 -4.33
CA PHE A 44 -1.31 5.27 -4.42
C PHE A 44 -0.83 5.96 -3.14
N LEU A 45 0.49 6.13 -3.05
CA LEU A 45 1.18 6.59 -1.85
C LEU A 45 2.08 7.80 -2.18
N PRO A 46 2.30 8.71 -1.22
CA PRO A 46 3.26 9.79 -1.37
C PRO A 46 4.70 9.25 -1.45
N ASN A 47 5.64 10.12 -1.82
CA ASN A 47 7.07 9.82 -1.85
C ASN A 47 7.67 9.77 -0.43
N GLU A 48 7.20 8.81 0.37
CA GLU A 48 7.62 8.57 1.75
C GLU A 48 8.34 7.23 1.89
N PRO A 49 9.09 7.01 2.98
CA PRO A 49 9.72 5.71 3.24
C PRO A 49 8.71 4.54 3.29
N SER A 50 7.46 4.82 3.68
CA SER A 50 6.34 3.87 3.68
C SER A 50 6.14 3.16 2.34
N PHE A 51 6.25 3.92 1.25
CA PHE A 51 6.20 3.39 -0.10
C PHE A 51 7.21 2.26 -0.32
N VAL A 52 8.44 2.42 0.16
CA VAL A 52 9.55 1.49 -0.14
C VAL A 52 9.32 0.13 0.52
N TRP A 53 9.00 0.07 1.82
CA TRP A 53 8.78 -1.22 2.46
C TRP A 53 7.43 -1.85 2.07
N VAL A 54 6.44 -1.07 1.65
CA VAL A 54 5.22 -1.62 1.06
C VAL A 54 5.50 -2.27 -0.29
N TRP A 55 6.23 -1.58 -1.16
CA TRP A 55 6.65 -2.10 -2.46
C TRP A 55 7.51 -3.36 -2.32
N LEU A 56 8.49 -3.36 -1.41
CA LEU A 56 9.32 -4.53 -1.13
C LEU A 56 8.51 -5.68 -0.51
N GLY A 57 7.50 -5.39 0.32
CA GLY A 57 6.58 -6.39 0.85
C GLY A 57 5.79 -7.09 -0.26
N LEU A 58 5.27 -6.32 -1.22
CA LEU A 58 4.62 -6.87 -2.42
C LEU A 58 5.59 -7.72 -3.25
N ALA A 59 6.82 -7.25 -3.45
CA ALA A 59 7.85 -8.00 -4.17
C ALA A 59 8.14 -9.36 -3.50
N LYS A 60 8.20 -9.42 -2.16
CA LYS A 60 8.36 -10.66 -1.39
C LYS A 60 7.18 -11.62 -1.57
N LEU A 61 5.97 -11.12 -1.75
CA LEU A 61 4.78 -11.92 -2.08
C LEU A 61 4.73 -12.35 -3.56
N GLY A 62 5.62 -11.84 -4.40
CA GLY A 62 5.54 -12.02 -5.85
C GLY A 62 4.33 -11.33 -6.49
N CYS A 63 3.84 -10.25 -5.85
CA CYS A 63 2.74 -9.44 -6.33
C CYS A 63 3.26 -8.22 -7.11
N PRO A 64 2.93 -8.06 -8.40
CA PRO A 64 3.27 -6.85 -9.15
C PRO A 64 2.65 -5.59 -8.52
N ALA A 65 3.44 -4.52 -8.42
CA ALA A 65 2.97 -3.23 -7.94
C ALA A 65 2.72 -2.28 -9.12
N ALA A 66 1.50 -1.77 -9.24
CA ALA A 66 1.17 -0.66 -10.12
C ALA A 66 1.41 0.66 -9.38
N LEU A 67 2.48 1.37 -9.74
CA LEU A 67 2.89 2.60 -9.07
C LEU A 67 2.11 3.78 -9.63
N LEU A 68 1.08 4.23 -8.91
CA LEU A 68 0.22 5.31 -9.36
C LEU A 68 0.82 6.66 -8.96
N ASN A 69 0.76 7.63 -9.87
CA ASN A 69 1.17 8.99 -9.56
C ASN A 69 0.17 9.60 -8.58
N PHE A 70 0.61 9.88 -7.35
CA PHE A 70 -0.24 10.42 -6.29
C PHE A 70 -0.79 11.84 -6.54
N ASN A 71 -0.43 12.50 -7.65
CA ASN A 71 -1.01 13.79 -8.06
C ASN A 71 -2.27 13.66 -8.91
N ILE A 72 -2.63 12.46 -9.39
CA ILE A 72 -3.83 12.26 -10.22
C ILE A 72 -5.09 12.20 -9.35
N ARG A 73 -6.23 12.61 -9.90
CA ARG A 73 -7.52 12.68 -9.19
C ARG A 73 -8.66 12.17 -10.07
N SER A 74 -9.76 11.81 -9.41
CA SER A 74 -11.07 11.53 -10.03
C SER A 74 -10.98 10.60 -11.26
N LYS A 75 -11.43 11.04 -12.44
CA LYS A 75 -11.47 10.22 -13.67
C LYS A 75 -10.09 9.73 -14.12
N SER A 76 -9.03 10.51 -13.91
CA SER A 76 -7.68 10.10 -14.28
C SER A 76 -7.19 8.97 -13.38
N LEU A 77 -7.55 9.02 -12.09
CA LEU A 77 -7.26 7.94 -11.14
C LEU A 77 -7.98 6.65 -11.56
N LEU A 78 -9.27 6.72 -11.87
CA LEU A 78 -10.05 5.58 -12.40
C LEU A 78 -9.47 5.01 -13.69
N HIS A 79 -9.04 5.87 -14.62
CA HIS A 79 -8.43 5.41 -15.86
C HIS A 79 -7.17 4.60 -15.59
N CYS A 80 -6.29 5.08 -14.71
CA CYS A 80 -5.10 4.33 -14.31
C CYS A 80 -5.45 2.97 -13.68
N PHE A 81 -6.49 2.90 -12.84
CA PHE A 81 -6.96 1.65 -12.25
C PHE A 81 -7.47 0.65 -13.29
N SER A 82 -8.31 1.11 -14.21
CA SER A 82 -8.87 0.25 -15.28
C SER A 82 -7.77 -0.36 -16.15
N CYS A 83 -6.64 0.34 -16.32
CA CYS A 83 -5.52 -0.12 -17.14
C CYS A 83 -4.58 -1.07 -16.40
N CYS A 84 -4.47 -0.99 -15.07
CA CYS A 84 -3.48 -1.76 -14.32
C CYS A 84 -3.98 -3.12 -13.82
N GLY A 85 -5.29 -3.38 -13.87
CA GLY A 85 -5.88 -4.66 -13.45
C GLY A 85 -5.65 -4.99 -11.97
N ALA A 86 -5.49 -3.97 -11.13
CA ALA A 86 -5.24 -4.15 -9.71
C ALA A 86 -6.52 -4.59 -8.99
N ARG A 87 -6.37 -5.51 -8.02
CA ARG A 87 -7.47 -5.99 -7.16
C ARG A 87 -7.49 -5.33 -5.79
N VAL A 88 -6.40 -4.65 -5.45
CA VAL A 88 -6.17 -3.98 -4.19
C VAL A 88 -5.50 -2.64 -4.46
N ILE A 89 -5.94 -1.61 -3.74
CA ILE A 89 -5.25 -0.31 -3.66
C ILE A 89 -4.76 -0.12 -2.22
N ILE A 90 -3.51 0.33 -2.08
CA ILE A 90 -2.95 0.81 -0.82
C ILE A 90 -2.77 2.32 -0.93
N THR A 91 -3.35 3.06 0.02
CA THR A 91 -3.32 4.53 0.07
C THR A 91 -2.91 5.05 1.45
N SER A 92 -2.59 6.34 1.53
CA SER A 92 -2.25 7.04 2.78
C SER A 92 -3.40 7.96 3.24
N PRO A 93 -3.41 8.38 4.52
CA PRO A 93 -4.39 9.36 5.01
C PRO A 93 -4.48 10.64 4.18
N GLU A 94 -3.34 11.13 3.69
CA GLU A 94 -3.24 12.34 2.87
C GLU A 94 -3.97 12.22 1.52
N LEU A 95 -4.12 10.99 1.02
CA LEU A 95 -4.70 10.69 -0.28
C LEU A 95 -6.09 10.04 -0.16
N GLN A 96 -6.61 9.91 1.07
CA GLN A 96 -7.88 9.24 1.34
C GLN A 96 -9.04 9.91 0.59
N GLU A 97 -9.16 11.23 0.64
CA GLU A 97 -10.22 11.99 -0.04
C GLU A 97 -10.27 11.69 -1.54
N SER A 98 -9.10 11.59 -2.18
CA SER A 98 -8.98 11.29 -3.61
C SER A 98 -9.43 9.87 -3.95
N VAL A 99 -9.27 8.94 -3.01
CA VAL A 99 -9.76 7.56 -3.16
C VAL A 99 -11.25 7.48 -2.87
N GLU A 100 -11.76 8.25 -1.90
CA GLU A 100 -13.19 8.32 -1.58
C GLU A 100 -14.02 8.84 -2.77
N GLU A 101 -13.51 9.80 -3.54
CA GLU A 101 -14.15 10.28 -4.77
C GLU A 101 -14.44 9.16 -5.79
N VAL A 102 -13.60 8.13 -5.82
CA VAL A 102 -13.67 7.03 -6.79
C VAL A 102 -14.09 5.70 -6.15
N LEU A 103 -14.26 5.68 -4.83
CA LEU A 103 -14.58 4.50 -4.03
C LEU A 103 -15.85 3.76 -4.48
N PRO A 104 -16.95 4.43 -4.88
CA PRO A 104 -18.12 3.72 -5.40
C PRO A 104 -17.80 2.81 -6.58
N THR A 105 -17.03 3.31 -7.55
CA THR A 105 -16.62 2.54 -8.73
C THR A 105 -15.64 1.44 -8.36
N LEU A 106 -14.68 1.71 -7.47
CA LEU A 106 -13.75 0.68 -6.98
C LEU A 106 -14.52 -0.49 -6.31
N LYS A 107 -15.57 -0.19 -5.53
CA LYS A 107 -16.43 -1.21 -4.90
C LYS A 107 -17.22 -2.02 -5.93
N GLU A 108 -17.79 -1.38 -6.95
CA GLU A 108 -18.50 -2.06 -8.03
C GLU A 108 -17.59 -3.03 -8.80
N GLU A 109 -16.32 -2.68 -8.97
CA GLU A 109 -15.30 -3.54 -9.59
C GLU A 109 -14.71 -4.59 -8.64
N GLY A 110 -15.14 -4.62 -7.37
CA GLY A 110 -14.65 -5.55 -6.35
C GLY A 110 -13.22 -5.26 -5.87
N ILE A 111 -12.72 -4.04 -6.08
CA ILE A 111 -11.41 -3.60 -5.64
C ILE A 111 -11.46 -3.24 -4.15
N ARG A 112 -10.53 -3.80 -3.38
CA ARG A 112 -10.40 -3.52 -1.94
C ARG A 112 -9.44 -2.36 -1.68
N VAL A 113 -9.82 -1.48 -0.76
CA VAL A 113 -9.06 -0.29 -0.40
C VAL A 113 -8.45 -0.46 0.99
N TYR A 114 -7.13 -0.36 1.08
CA TYR A 114 -6.40 -0.35 2.35
C TYR A 114 -5.74 1.01 2.59
N LEU A 115 -5.92 1.51 3.81
CA LEU A 115 -5.34 2.76 4.30
C LEU A 115 -4.19 2.47 5.25
N LEU A 116 -3.03 3.10 5.02
CA LEU A 116 -1.90 3.10 5.96
C LEU A 116 -2.19 4.04 7.15
N SER A 117 -3.18 3.66 7.95
CA SER A 117 -3.59 4.32 9.20
C SER A 117 -3.92 3.27 10.26
N ASP A 118 -3.87 3.67 11.52
CA ASP A 118 -4.28 2.86 12.67
C ASP A 118 -5.81 2.87 12.85
N SER A 119 -6.49 3.87 12.30
CA SER A 119 -7.95 3.99 12.34
C SER A 119 -8.52 4.57 11.04
N CYS A 120 -9.69 4.06 10.65
CA CYS A 120 -10.45 4.52 9.49
C CYS A 120 -11.90 4.71 9.93
N SER A 121 -12.46 5.85 9.54
CA SER A 121 -13.89 6.16 9.72
C SER A 121 -14.71 5.92 8.44
N ALA A 122 -14.05 5.73 7.30
CA ALA A 122 -14.69 5.62 6.00
C ALA A 122 -15.17 4.19 5.70
N GLU A 123 -16.45 4.05 5.37
CA GLU A 123 -17.06 2.76 5.04
C GLU A 123 -16.50 2.20 3.73
N GLY A 124 -15.95 0.98 3.79
CA GLY A 124 -15.34 0.30 2.64
C GLY A 124 -13.87 0.65 2.39
N ILE A 125 -13.23 1.31 3.36
CA ILE A 125 -11.77 1.42 3.47
C ILE A 125 -11.35 0.66 4.71
N SER A 126 -10.33 -0.20 4.59
CA SER A 126 -9.80 -0.98 5.72
C SER A 126 -8.45 -0.42 6.17
N CYS A 127 -8.23 -0.31 7.48
CA CYS A 127 -6.91 0.04 8.02
C CYS A 127 -5.92 -1.10 7.92
N LEU A 128 -4.66 -0.76 7.69
CA LEU A 128 -3.58 -1.74 7.53
C LEU A 128 -2.43 -1.55 8.52
N SER A 129 -2.20 -0.36 9.07
CA SER A 129 -1.01 -0.09 9.90
C SER A 129 -0.94 -0.97 11.15
N ASN A 130 -2.06 -1.13 11.86
CA ASN A 130 -2.12 -2.01 13.04
C ASN A 130 -1.78 -3.47 12.71
N GLU A 131 -2.21 -3.97 11.55
CA GLU A 131 -1.96 -5.35 11.14
C GLU A 131 -0.52 -5.55 10.68
N ILE A 132 0.08 -4.52 10.06
CA ILE A 132 1.52 -4.49 9.78
C ILE A 132 2.31 -4.55 11.10
N ASP A 133 1.94 -3.76 12.10
CA ASP A 133 2.70 -3.71 13.36
C ASP A 133 2.64 -5.02 14.14
N LYS A 134 1.49 -5.70 14.14
CA LYS A 134 1.28 -7.01 14.76
C LYS A 134 1.94 -8.17 14.00
N ALA A 135 2.19 -8.01 12.69
CA ALA A 135 2.77 -9.06 11.88
C ALA A 135 4.21 -9.42 12.31
N SER A 136 4.58 -10.68 12.09
CA SER A 136 5.95 -11.17 12.29
C SER A 136 6.92 -10.48 11.32
N ASP A 137 8.12 -10.13 11.79
CA ASP A 137 9.24 -9.70 10.96
C ASP A 137 10.17 -10.84 10.53
N GLU A 138 9.97 -12.05 11.07
CA GLU A 138 10.65 -13.31 10.71
C GLU A 138 9.90 -14.14 9.65
#